data_AF-A0A422HL55-F1
#
_entry.id   AF-A0A422HL55-F1
#
_cell.length_a   1.000
_cell.length_b   1.000
_cell.length_c   1.000
_cell.angle_alpha   90.00
_cell.angle_beta   90.00
_cell.angle_gamma   90.00
#
_symmetry.space_group_name_H-M   'P 1'
#
loop_
_entity.id
_entity.type
_entity.pdbx_description
1 polymer ?
#
loop_
_entity_poly.entity_id
_entity_poly.type
_entity_poly.pdbx_seq_one_letter_code
_entity_poly.pdbx_strand_id
1 'polypeptide(L)'
;MRGDVVGILCAEFLGASAVVTPVSCNTAVECALSRAGGGGACGAGGEGDERREARDRGTLLRAGGRRPETGDRSGCGVEEGVTSDELRVTRGGGALSCAGDGRAEAGVVRVLRTRIGSPYVIAGMEGVETDGVVVGYEANGGFLLGSDVVRDGKVLRALPTRDAVLPMLVVLCMARERGCRVSEVTDWLPERYTASDRLKEVPTEWSRELIDRLHGDREEMRQLLDPGSGDVVMVDMTDGLRVTFETGDIVHLRPSGNAPELRCYAEAGSVERAQELCEGALGRIGAPGVQ
;
A
#
# COMPACT_ATOMS: atom_id res chain seq x y z
N MET A 1 -4.55 -2.46 -8.36
CA MET A 1 -3.75 -1.63 -7.42
C MET A 1 -3.94 -2.16 -6.01
N ARG A 2 -2.86 -2.24 -5.22
CA ARG A 2 -2.94 -2.62 -3.80
C ARG A 2 -3.57 -1.50 -2.96
N GLY A 3 -4.15 -1.85 -1.82
CA GLY A 3 -4.88 -0.92 -0.98
C GLY A 3 -4.03 0.18 -0.35
N ASP A 4 -2.80 -0.13 0.04
CA ASP A 4 -1.83 0.83 0.58
C ASP A 4 -1.37 1.85 -0.46
N VAL A 5 -1.18 1.44 -1.72
CA VAL A 5 -0.92 2.34 -2.85
C VAL A 5 -2.08 3.33 -3.04
N VAL A 6 -3.32 2.83 -3.02
CA VAL A 6 -4.51 3.69 -3.13
C VAL A 6 -4.62 4.63 -1.92
N GLY A 7 -4.23 4.17 -0.72
CA GLY A 7 -4.16 4.99 0.48
C GLY A 7 -3.25 6.22 0.33
N ILE A 8 -2.08 6.05 -0.28
CA ILE A 8 -1.15 7.16 -0.58
C ILE A 8 -1.79 8.15 -1.54
N LEU A 9 -2.43 7.68 -2.62
CA LEU A 9 -3.12 8.54 -3.58
C LEU A 9 -4.24 9.35 -2.89
N CYS A 10 -4.98 8.71 -1.98
CA CYS A 10 -6.03 9.38 -1.21
C CYS A 10 -5.48 10.42 -0.26
N ALA A 11 -4.38 10.12 0.45
CA ALA A 11 -3.71 11.07 1.32
C ALA A 11 -3.23 12.31 0.54
N GLU A 12 -2.59 12.10 -0.62
CA GLU A 12 -2.15 13.20 -1.50
C GLU A 12 -3.34 14.03 -2.00
N PHE A 13 -4.36 13.37 -2.55
CA PHE A 13 -5.51 14.04 -3.16
C PHE A 13 -6.33 14.86 -2.18
N LEU A 14 -6.46 14.38 -0.94
CA LEU A 14 -7.20 15.04 0.13
C LEU A 14 -6.36 16.09 0.87
N GLY A 15 -5.07 16.25 0.53
CA GLY A 15 -4.18 17.19 1.21
C GLY A 15 -3.92 16.81 2.67
N ALA A 16 -3.74 15.52 2.95
CA ALA A 16 -3.50 15.02 4.29
C ALA A 16 -2.27 15.68 4.92
N SER A 17 -2.43 16.18 6.14
CA SER A 17 -1.33 16.67 6.98
C SER A 17 -0.75 15.54 7.85
N ALA A 18 -1.55 14.51 8.12
CA ALA A 18 -1.08 13.31 8.79
C ALA A 18 -1.71 12.05 8.18
N VAL A 19 -0.90 10.98 8.12
CA VAL A 19 -1.28 9.65 7.68
C VAL A 19 -0.99 8.66 8.78
N VAL A 20 -1.98 7.84 9.12
CA VAL A 20 -1.84 6.75 10.09
C VAL A 20 -2.05 5.42 9.39
N THR A 21 -1.04 4.57 9.37
CA THR A 21 -1.10 3.33 8.60
C THR A 21 -0.28 2.20 9.26
N PRO A 22 -0.67 0.93 9.14
CA PRO A 22 0.09 -0.14 9.77
C PRO A 22 1.53 -0.27 9.25
N VAL A 23 2.40 -0.86 10.08
CA VAL A 23 3.77 -1.23 9.68
C VAL A 23 3.85 -2.19 8.48
N SER A 24 2.75 -2.87 8.13
CA SER A 24 2.66 -3.75 6.97
C SER A 24 2.34 -3.05 5.66
N CYS A 25 1.99 -1.76 5.68
CA CYS A 25 1.83 -0.97 4.47
C CYS A 25 3.22 -0.62 3.91
N ASN A 26 3.35 -0.51 2.59
CA ASN A 26 4.65 -0.25 1.97
C ASN A 26 5.30 1.08 2.44
N THR A 27 6.62 1.19 2.29
CA THR A 27 7.38 2.40 2.64
C THR A 27 7.33 3.52 1.62
N ALA A 28 6.56 3.35 0.53
CA ALA A 28 6.41 4.41 -0.46
C ALA A 28 5.68 5.63 0.12
N VAL A 29 4.88 5.47 1.17
CA VAL A 29 4.15 6.59 1.82
C VAL A 29 5.11 7.65 2.36
N GLU A 30 6.19 7.26 3.03
CA GLU A 30 7.17 8.21 3.56
C GLU A 30 7.80 9.01 2.41
N CYS A 31 8.26 8.33 1.36
CA CYS A 31 8.91 8.97 0.22
C CYS A 31 7.94 9.82 -0.62
N ALA A 32 6.71 9.35 -0.83
CA ALA A 32 5.72 10.02 -1.68
C ALA A 32 5.17 11.31 -1.04
N LEU A 33 5.02 11.32 0.29
CA LEU A 33 4.37 12.41 1.02
C LEU A 33 5.36 13.33 1.76
N SER A 34 6.66 13.02 1.77
CA SER A 34 7.72 13.90 2.32
C SER A 34 8.07 15.09 1.42
N ARG A 35 7.15 15.59 0.59
CA ARG A 35 7.41 16.69 -0.36
C ARG A 35 7.55 18.04 0.35
N ALA A 36 8.72 18.25 0.95
CA ALA A 36 9.31 19.57 1.10
C ALA A 36 9.67 20.11 -0.30
N GLY A 37 8.77 20.91 -0.87
CA GLY A 37 9.07 21.84 -1.96
C GLY A 37 9.10 21.28 -3.38
N GLY A 38 8.16 21.77 -4.20
CA GLY A 38 8.39 22.05 -5.63
C GLY A 38 8.40 20.87 -6.60
N GLY A 39 7.61 20.99 -7.67
CA GLY A 39 7.71 20.12 -8.83
C GLY A 39 9.13 20.07 -9.38
N GLY A 40 9.65 18.86 -9.57
CA GLY A 40 10.94 18.62 -10.18
C GLY A 40 10.91 17.23 -10.79
N ALA A 41 10.72 17.19 -12.11
CA ALA A 41 10.93 16.00 -12.90
C ALA A 41 12.35 15.47 -12.68
N CYS A 42 12.50 14.24 -12.20
CA CYS A 42 13.73 13.48 -12.43
C CYS A 42 13.74 13.12 -13.91
N GLY A 43 14.66 13.75 -14.64
CA GLY A 43 14.67 13.77 -16.10
C GLY A 43 15.06 12.45 -16.77
N ALA A 44 14.59 12.31 -18.01
CA ALA A 44 15.37 11.74 -19.10
C ALA A 44 14.98 12.52 -20.35
N GLY A 45 15.96 13.20 -20.95
CA GLY A 45 15.80 14.04 -22.12
C GLY A 45 15.37 13.27 -23.36
N GLY A 46 14.73 14.00 -24.26
CA GLY A 46 14.34 13.54 -25.58
C GLY A 46 13.56 14.65 -26.28
N GLU A 47 14.27 15.49 -27.02
CA GLU A 47 13.68 16.38 -28.03
C GLU A 47 12.88 15.55 -29.04
N GLY A 48 11.66 15.98 -29.37
CA GLY A 48 10.83 15.28 -30.34
C GLY A 48 9.48 15.95 -30.60
N ASP A 49 9.31 16.35 -31.85
CA ASP A 49 8.33 17.23 -32.46
C ASP A 49 6.86 16.73 -32.52
N GLU A 50 5.98 17.65 -32.90
CA GLU A 50 4.51 17.74 -32.97
C GLU A 50 3.58 16.54 -33.37
N ARG A 51 2.33 16.62 -32.82
CA ARG A 51 0.98 16.30 -33.36
C ARG A 51 0.59 14.86 -33.78
N ARG A 52 -0.51 14.34 -33.20
CA ARG A 52 -1.79 14.04 -33.93
C ARG A 52 -2.94 13.55 -33.02
N GLU A 53 -4.14 13.98 -33.41
CA GLU A 53 -5.47 13.70 -32.84
C GLU A 53 -5.84 12.21 -32.82
N ALA A 54 -6.50 11.74 -31.75
CA ALA A 54 -7.19 10.45 -31.73
C ALA A 54 -8.67 10.65 -31.38
N ARG A 55 -9.51 10.18 -32.30
CA ARG A 55 -10.96 10.29 -32.33
C ARG A 55 -11.63 9.36 -31.33
N ASP A 56 -12.67 9.90 -30.72
CA ASP A 56 -13.69 9.26 -29.91
C ASP A 56 -14.36 8.06 -30.62
N ARG A 57 -14.46 6.93 -29.91
CA ARG A 57 -15.41 5.84 -30.22
C ARG A 57 -15.91 5.24 -28.91
N GLY A 58 -17.03 5.80 -28.45
CA GLY A 58 -17.83 5.26 -27.37
C GLY A 58 -18.32 3.83 -27.66
N THR A 59 -18.52 3.07 -26.58
CA THR A 59 -19.31 1.85 -26.59
C THR A 59 -20.37 1.95 -25.51
N LEU A 60 -21.63 2.01 -25.95
CA LEU A 60 -22.83 1.91 -25.11
C LEU A 60 -22.92 0.50 -24.49
N LEU A 61 -23.15 0.42 -23.18
CA LEU A 61 -23.67 -0.79 -22.54
C LEU A 61 -25.20 -0.70 -22.46
N ARG A 62 -25.89 -1.57 -23.20
CA ARG A 62 -27.33 -1.82 -23.06
C ARG A 62 -27.58 -2.78 -21.89
N ALA A 63 -28.50 -2.40 -21.01
CA ALA A 63 -29.11 -3.29 -20.03
C ALA A 63 -30.20 -4.16 -20.71
N GLY A 64 -30.21 -5.45 -20.41
CA GLY A 64 -31.25 -6.39 -20.82
C GLY A 64 -31.13 -7.67 -19.99
N GLY A 65 -32.03 -7.85 -19.03
CA GLY A 65 -31.96 -8.91 -18.03
C GLY A 65 -32.52 -10.26 -18.48
N ARG A 66 -32.32 -11.25 -17.62
CA ARG A 66 -33.30 -12.25 -17.12
C ARG A 66 -32.65 -13.09 -16.02
N ARG A 67 -33.36 -13.26 -14.90
CA ARG A 67 -33.07 -14.27 -13.87
C ARG A 67 -33.31 -15.68 -14.44
N PRO A 68 -32.69 -16.70 -13.84
CA PRO A 68 -33.51 -17.69 -13.13
C PRO A 68 -33.00 -18.01 -11.72
N GLU A 69 -33.93 -18.53 -10.90
CA GLU A 69 -33.76 -18.95 -9.51
C GLU A 69 -33.31 -20.43 -9.40
N THR A 70 -33.18 -20.90 -8.15
CA THR A 70 -32.68 -22.21 -7.63
C THR A 70 -31.16 -22.22 -7.42
N GLY A 71 -30.59 -22.66 -6.30
CA GLY A 71 -31.07 -23.27 -5.08
C GLY A 71 -29.83 -23.65 -4.24
N ASP A 72 -30.00 -23.61 -2.93
CA ASP A 72 -29.09 -23.86 -1.82
C ASP A 72 -27.96 -24.91 -2.01
N ARG A 73 -26.72 -24.55 -1.58
CA ARG A 73 -25.77 -25.37 -0.80
C ARG A 73 -24.44 -24.63 -0.52
N SER A 74 -24.25 -24.29 0.75
CA SER A 74 -23.04 -24.48 1.56
C SER A 74 -21.66 -24.68 0.88
N GLY A 75 -20.71 -23.79 1.21
CA GLY A 75 -19.28 -24.12 1.40
C GLY A 75 -18.37 -24.01 0.17
N CYS A 76 -17.60 -22.93 0.06
CA CYS A 76 -16.36 -22.84 -0.72
C CYS A 76 -15.63 -21.55 -0.24
N GLY A 77 -14.43 -21.56 0.32
CA GLY A 77 -13.22 -22.03 -0.35
C GLY A 77 -12.74 -20.94 -1.31
N VAL A 78 -12.21 -19.82 -0.79
CA VAL A 78 -11.53 -18.82 -1.64
C VAL A 78 -10.09 -19.28 -1.79
N GLU A 79 -9.82 -20.04 -2.85
CA GLU A 79 -8.50 -20.21 -3.41
C GLU A 79 -8.16 -18.97 -4.23
N GLU A 80 -7.20 -18.16 -3.78
CA GLU A 80 -6.61 -17.10 -4.59
C GLU A 80 -5.57 -17.72 -5.52
N GLY A 81 -5.98 -17.97 -6.77
CA GLY A 81 -5.09 -18.31 -7.87
C GLY A 81 -4.40 -17.06 -8.40
N VAL A 82 -3.07 -17.13 -8.52
CA VAL A 82 -2.22 -16.14 -9.18
C VAL A 82 -2.46 -16.23 -10.70
N THR A 83 -2.82 -15.12 -11.34
CA THR A 83 -2.68 -14.97 -12.79
C THR A 83 -1.93 -13.68 -13.09
N SER A 84 -0.68 -13.86 -13.52
CA SER A 84 0.21 -12.84 -14.03
C SER A 84 -0.27 -12.37 -15.41
N ASP A 85 -0.54 -11.07 -15.55
CA ASP A 85 -0.46 -10.35 -16.82
C ASP A 85 -0.54 -8.83 -16.54
N GLU A 86 0.60 -8.20 -16.25
CA GLU A 86 0.73 -6.74 -16.29
C GLU A 86 1.41 -6.32 -17.61
N LEU A 87 0.60 -5.81 -18.52
CA LEU A 87 0.99 -5.23 -19.79
C LEU A 87 1.56 -3.81 -19.55
N ARG A 88 2.88 -3.64 -19.69
CA ARG A 88 3.55 -2.33 -19.72
C ARG A 88 3.13 -1.54 -20.98
N VAL A 89 2.65 -0.32 -20.81
CA VAL A 89 2.50 0.67 -21.89
C VAL A 89 3.28 1.92 -21.53
N THR A 90 4.23 2.31 -22.37
CA THR A 90 5.12 3.47 -22.20
C THR A 90 4.50 4.78 -22.67
N ARG A 91 4.69 5.82 -21.84
CA ARG A 91 4.70 7.29 -22.04
C ARG A 91 4.05 7.90 -23.30
N GLY A 92 3.12 8.83 -23.04
CA GLY A 92 2.85 10.00 -23.88
C GLY A 92 2.60 11.22 -22.96
N GLY A 93 3.56 12.15 -22.89
CA GLY A 93 3.46 13.34 -22.05
C GLY A 93 2.62 14.44 -22.71
N GLY A 94 1.67 14.98 -21.97
CA GLY A 94 0.96 16.21 -22.30
C GLY A 94 0.61 16.96 -21.02
N ALA A 95 1.27 18.09 -20.78
CA ALA A 95 0.95 18.97 -19.66
C ALA A 95 -0.38 19.70 -19.94
N LEU A 96 -1.38 19.51 -19.08
CA LEU A 96 -2.49 20.45 -18.96
C LEU A 96 -2.38 21.18 -17.63
N SER A 97 -2.17 22.49 -17.71
CA SER A 97 -2.27 23.41 -16.60
C SER A 97 -3.74 23.74 -16.34
N CYS A 98 -4.26 23.28 -15.21
CA CYS A 98 -5.47 23.83 -14.62
C CYS A 98 -5.03 24.78 -13.50
N ALA A 99 -5.00 26.08 -13.80
CA ALA A 99 -4.86 27.13 -12.80
C ALA A 99 -6.21 27.34 -12.10
N GLY A 100 -6.20 27.38 -10.76
CA GLY A 100 -7.37 27.73 -9.95
C GLY A 100 -7.37 27.02 -8.60
N ASP A 101 -7.28 27.84 -7.55
CA ASP A 101 -7.55 27.58 -6.14
C ASP A 101 -6.43 27.02 -5.24
N GLY A 102 -6.24 27.76 -4.15
CA GLY A 102 -5.08 27.79 -3.27
C GLY A 102 -4.67 26.43 -2.73
N ARG A 103 -3.69 25.80 -3.38
CA ARG A 103 -2.86 24.79 -2.75
C ARG A 103 -2.23 25.44 -1.52
N ALA A 104 -2.68 25.03 -0.33
CA ALA A 104 -1.92 25.21 0.89
C ALA A 104 -0.47 24.80 0.58
N GLU A 105 0.51 25.59 1.02
CA GLU A 105 1.91 25.24 0.86
C GLU A 105 2.11 23.78 1.30
N ALA A 106 2.81 22.99 0.48
CA ALA A 106 3.03 21.58 0.73
C ALA A 106 3.86 21.43 2.02
N GLY A 107 3.16 21.31 3.15
CA GLY A 107 3.74 21.02 4.45
C GLY A 107 4.21 19.57 4.50
N VAL A 108 5.15 19.30 5.40
CA VAL A 108 5.62 17.94 5.69
C VAL A 108 4.45 17.10 6.21
N VAL A 109 4.10 16.02 5.51
CA VAL A 109 3.07 15.09 5.97
C VAL A 109 3.64 14.20 7.05
N ARG A 110 3.01 14.16 8.23
CA ARG A 110 3.43 13.28 9.32
C ARG A 110 2.90 11.87 9.07
N VAL A 111 3.78 10.89 8.90
CA VAL A 111 3.41 9.47 8.80
C VAL A 111 3.58 8.80 10.16
N LEU A 112 2.52 8.16 10.67
CA LEU A 112 2.53 7.37 11.90
C LEU A 112 2.27 5.91 11.58
N ARG A 113 3.14 5.03 12.06
CA ARG A 113 3.01 3.58 11.91
C ARG A 113 2.31 2.95 13.11
N THR A 114 1.38 2.04 12.85
CA THR A 114 0.61 1.35 13.89
C THR A 114 0.71 -0.17 13.77
N ARG A 115 0.16 -0.87 14.76
CA ARG A 115 -0.24 -2.28 14.61
C ARG A 115 -1.28 -2.44 13.50
N ILE A 116 -1.34 -3.63 12.90
CA ILE A 116 -2.32 -4.00 11.88
C ILE A 116 -3.70 -4.14 12.52
N GLY A 117 -4.70 -3.48 11.92
CA GLY A 117 -6.09 -3.50 12.34
C GLY A 117 -6.65 -2.10 12.54
N SER A 118 -7.89 -1.88 12.07
CA SER A 118 -8.54 -0.58 12.13
C SER A 118 -8.63 0.04 13.53
N PRO A 119 -8.79 -0.70 14.66
CA PRO A 119 -8.80 -0.06 15.97
C PRO A 119 -7.50 0.69 16.30
N TYR A 120 -6.35 0.16 15.86
CA TYR A 120 -5.06 0.81 16.09
C TYR A 120 -4.85 2.01 15.17
N VAL A 121 -5.36 1.94 13.94
CA VAL A 121 -5.34 3.06 13.00
C VAL A 121 -6.21 4.20 13.53
N ILE A 122 -7.44 3.91 13.97
CA ILE A 122 -8.35 4.91 14.55
C ILE A 122 -7.74 5.54 15.79
N ALA A 123 -7.23 4.74 16.74
CA ALA A 123 -6.57 5.27 17.93
C ALA A 123 -5.33 6.12 17.59
N GLY A 124 -4.57 5.73 16.56
CA GLY A 124 -3.45 6.52 16.07
C GLY A 124 -3.89 7.86 15.47
N MET A 125 -5.02 7.89 14.76
CA MET A 125 -5.60 9.11 14.18
C MET A 125 -6.11 10.06 15.26
N GLU A 126 -6.79 9.54 16.29
CA GLU A 126 -7.28 10.31 17.44
C GLU A 126 -6.12 10.94 18.24
N GLY A 127 -4.94 10.32 18.23
CA GLY A 127 -3.73 10.84 18.87
C GLY A 127 -2.94 11.87 18.06
N VAL A 128 -3.40 12.24 16.85
CA VAL A 128 -2.73 13.28 16.04
C VAL A 128 -3.27 14.66 16.40
N GLU A 129 -2.43 15.50 16.98
CA GLU A 129 -2.73 16.92 17.19
C GLU A 129 -2.39 17.73 15.92
N THR A 130 -3.42 18.11 15.16
CA THR A 130 -3.28 18.98 13.98
C THR A 130 -4.63 19.62 13.62
N ASP A 131 -4.59 20.83 13.07
CA ASP A 131 -5.77 21.47 12.44
C ASP A 131 -5.98 20.99 10.99
N GLY A 132 -5.07 20.15 10.47
CA GLY A 132 -5.09 19.64 9.12
C GLY A 132 -5.91 18.36 8.92
N VAL A 133 -5.86 17.84 7.70
CA VAL A 133 -6.57 16.62 7.34
C VAL A 133 -5.81 15.40 7.86
N VAL A 134 -6.45 14.60 8.71
CA VAL A 134 -5.93 13.32 9.20
C VAL A 134 -6.62 12.19 8.44
N VAL A 135 -5.83 11.27 7.90
CA VAL A 135 -6.34 10.06 7.23
C VAL A 135 -5.66 8.83 7.78
N GLY A 136 -6.34 7.70 7.67
CA GLY A 136 -5.73 6.41 7.92
C GLY A 136 -6.10 5.39 6.86
N TYR A 137 -5.28 4.38 6.67
CA TYR A 137 -5.58 3.28 5.75
C TYR A 137 -4.78 2.03 6.06
N GLU A 138 -5.24 0.91 5.50
CA GLU A 138 -4.61 -0.40 5.63
C GLU A 138 -4.31 -1.00 4.25
N ALA A 139 -3.38 -1.97 4.20
CA ALA A 139 -2.96 -2.61 2.96
C ALA A 139 -4.10 -3.35 2.21
N ASN A 140 -5.17 -3.69 2.91
CA ASN A 140 -6.37 -4.30 2.33
C ASN A 140 -7.27 -3.32 1.55
N GLY A 141 -6.97 -2.02 1.58
CA GLY A 141 -7.69 -0.98 0.85
C GLY A 141 -8.78 -0.26 1.65
N GLY A 142 -8.97 -0.62 2.92
CA GLY A 142 -9.80 0.17 3.82
C GLY A 142 -9.17 1.54 4.08
N PHE A 143 -9.89 2.60 3.74
CA PHE A 143 -9.49 3.99 3.98
C PHE A 143 -10.39 4.62 5.04
N LEU A 144 -9.83 5.46 5.91
CA LEU A 144 -10.52 6.09 7.03
C LEU A 144 -10.26 7.59 6.96
N LEU A 145 -11.33 8.37 6.93
CA LEU A 145 -11.23 9.82 6.93
C LEU A 145 -11.42 10.35 8.35
N GLY A 146 -10.36 10.89 8.95
CA GLY A 146 -10.35 11.35 10.34
C GLY A 146 -10.83 12.79 10.53
N SER A 147 -10.66 13.63 9.51
CA SER A 147 -11.04 15.04 9.53
C SER A 147 -12.03 15.36 8.42
N ASP A 148 -12.86 16.37 8.64
CA ASP A 148 -13.65 16.97 7.56
C ASP A 148 -12.70 17.54 6.48
N VAL A 149 -13.05 17.34 5.20
CA VAL A 149 -12.31 17.88 4.06
C VAL A 149 -13.19 18.90 3.35
N VAL A 150 -12.66 20.11 3.14
CA VAL A 150 -13.35 21.17 2.41
C VAL A 150 -12.72 21.31 1.02
N ARG A 151 -13.53 21.18 -0.02
CA ARG A 151 -13.11 21.37 -1.42
C ARG A 151 -14.23 22.04 -2.20
N ASP A 152 -13.90 23.10 -2.94
CA ASP A 152 -14.86 23.90 -3.73
C ASP A 152 -16.09 24.35 -2.92
N GLY A 153 -15.87 24.73 -1.66
CA GLY A 153 -16.94 25.14 -0.73
C GLY A 153 -17.86 23.99 -0.25
N LYS A 154 -17.58 22.75 -0.64
CA LYS A 154 -18.31 21.56 -0.17
C LYS A 154 -17.52 20.84 0.91
N VAL A 155 -18.24 20.26 1.87
CA VAL A 155 -17.65 19.52 2.99
C VAL A 155 -17.88 18.03 2.79
N LEU A 156 -16.81 17.27 2.73
CA LEU A 156 -16.82 15.82 2.93
C LEU A 156 -16.57 15.57 4.42
N ARG A 157 -17.57 15.01 5.11
CA ARG A 157 -17.47 14.77 6.56
C ARG A 157 -16.54 13.61 6.88
N ALA A 158 -15.86 13.70 8.02
CA ALA A 158 -15.10 12.60 8.58
C ALA A 158 -15.94 11.32 8.67
N LEU A 159 -15.30 10.20 8.36
CA LEU A 159 -15.84 8.86 8.47
C LEU A 159 -14.71 7.97 9.02
N PRO A 160 -14.51 7.92 10.35
CA PRO A 160 -13.43 7.18 10.99
C PRO A 160 -13.71 5.67 11.04
N THR A 161 -14.09 5.11 9.90
CA THR A 161 -14.27 3.69 9.64
C THR A 161 -13.88 3.39 8.20
N ARG A 162 -13.73 2.12 7.84
CA ARG A 162 -13.29 1.73 6.50
C ARG A 162 -14.34 2.12 5.45
N ASP A 163 -13.90 2.92 4.48
CA ASP A 163 -14.62 3.29 3.28
C ASP A 163 -13.91 2.73 2.04
N ALA A 164 -14.67 2.09 1.16
CA ALA A 164 -14.19 1.60 -0.13
C ALA A 164 -14.59 2.51 -1.31
N VAL A 165 -15.63 3.34 -1.14
CA VAL A 165 -16.17 4.22 -2.18
C VAL A 165 -15.27 5.45 -2.35
N LEU A 166 -14.89 6.12 -1.25
CA LEU A 166 -14.02 7.29 -1.32
C LEU A 166 -12.71 7.00 -2.09
N PRO A 167 -11.97 5.91 -1.81
CA PRO A 167 -10.80 5.53 -2.60
C PRO A 167 -11.05 5.39 -4.10
N MET A 168 -12.15 4.75 -4.50
CA MET A 168 -12.51 4.60 -5.92
C MET A 168 -12.75 5.96 -6.58
N LEU A 169 -13.49 6.84 -5.91
CA LEU A 169 -13.78 8.18 -6.43
C LEU A 169 -12.52 9.04 -6.52
N VAL A 170 -11.63 8.97 -5.53
CA VAL A 170 -10.37 9.71 -5.56
C VAL A 170 -9.51 9.31 -6.75
N VAL A 171 -9.32 8.01 -7.00
CA VAL A 171 -8.54 7.53 -8.14
C VAL A 171 -9.10 8.06 -9.46
N LEU A 172 -10.43 7.99 -9.65
CA LEU A 172 -11.09 8.47 -10.87
C LEU A 172 -10.96 9.99 -11.02
N CYS A 173 -11.16 10.74 -9.94
CA CYS A 173 -11.00 12.19 -9.94
C CYS A 173 -9.54 12.59 -10.20
N MET A 174 -8.58 11.92 -9.58
CA MET A 174 -7.15 12.17 -9.77
C MET A 174 -6.73 11.90 -11.22
N ALA A 175 -7.17 10.79 -11.82
CA ALA A 175 -6.91 10.48 -13.23
C ALA A 175 -7.45 11.60 -14.14
N ARG A 176 -8.68 12.04 -13.90
CA ARG A 176 -9.32 13.14 -14.64
C ARG A 176 -8.58 14.46 -14.46
N GLU A 177 -8.18 14.81 -13.24
CA GLU A 177 -7.46 16.06 -12.93
C GLU A 177 -6.05 16.08 -13.55
N ARG A 178 -5.41 14.91 -13.68
CA ARG A 178 -4.09 14.76 -14.30
C ARG A 178 -4.16 14.54 -15.81
N GLY A 179 -5.34 14.30 -16.38
CA GLY A 179 -5.51 14.00 -17.79
C GLY A 179 -4.87 12.68 -18.22
N CYS A 180 -4.80 11.69 -17.33
CA CYS A 180 -4.19 10.38 -17.59
C CYS A 180 -5.17 9.21 -17.41
N ARG A 181 -4.76 8.01 -17.82
CA ARG A 181 -5.51 6.77 -17.56
C ARG A 181 -5.38 6.38 -16.10
N VAL A 182 -6.37 5.66 -15.57
CA VAL A 182 -6.32 5.11 -14.20
C VAL A 182 -5.05 4.27 -13.96
N SER A 183 -4.58 3.55 -14.98
CA SER A 183 -3.34 2.74 -14.92
C SER A 183 -2.07 3.56 -14.74
N GLU A 184 -2.09 4.86 -15.03
CA GLU A 184 -0.92 5.77 -15.01
C GLU A 184 -0.91 6.65 -13.75
N VAL A 185 -1.95 6.58 -12.91
CA VAL A 185 -2.09 7.43 -11.72
C VAL A 185 -0.97 7.20 -10.71
N THR A 186 -0.39 6.00 -10.70
CA THR A 186 0.66 5.57 -9.77
C THR A 186 2.08 5.84 -10.27
N ASP A 187 2.27 6.31 -11.51
CA ASP A 187 3.59 6.40 -12.17
C ASP A 187 4.61 7.32 -11.46
N TRP A 188 4.13 8.19 -10.58
CA TRP A 188 4.97 9.12 -9.80
C TRP A 188 5.38 8.56 -8.44
N LEU A 189 4.80 7.42 -8.01
CA LEU A 189 5.11 6.80 -6.74
C LEU A 189 6.48 6.13 -6.79
N PRO A 190 7.21 6.09 -5.66
CA PRO A 190 8.44 5.31 -5.55
C PRO A 190 8.20 3.83 -5.92
N GLU A 191 9.17 3.25 -6.62
CA GLU A 191 9.18 1.82 -6.95
C GLU A 191 9.43 1.00 -5.67
N ARG A 192 8.33 0.56 -5.06
CA ARG A 192 8.30 -0.34 -3.90
C ARG A 192 7.28 -1.43 -4.15
N TYR A 193 7.75 -2.65 -4.14
CA TYR A 193 6.97 -3.84 -4.43
C TYR A 193 6.91 -4.71 -3.19
N THR A 194 5.76 -5.33 -2.96
CA THR A 194 5.53 -6.14 -1.76
C THR A 194 5.06 -7.53 -2.13
N ALA A 195 5.55 -8.54 -1.42
CA ALA A 195 5.01 -9.89 -1.42
C ALA A 195 4.52 -10.26 -0.03
N SER A 196 3.60 -11.22 0.05
CA SER A 196 3.11 -11.71 1.34
C SER A 196 2.65 -13.15 1.23
N ASP A 197 3.01 -13.96 2.21
CA ASP A 197 2.56 -15.34 2.32
C ASP A 197 2.52 -15.77 3.80
N ARG A 198 2.24 -17.05 4.07
CA ARG A 198 2.07 -17.58 5.42
C ARG A 198 2.43 -19.06 5.55
N LEU A 199 2.98 -19.40 6.71
CA LEU A 199 2.98 -20.77 7.20
C LEU A 199 1.66 -21.04 7.93
N LYS A 200 0.97 -22.10 7.53
CA LYS A 200 -0.28 -22.56 8.13
C LYS A 200 -0.01 -23.58 9.21
N GLU A 201 -0.99 -23.79 10.09
CA GLU A 201 -0.93 -24.80 11.17
C GLU A 201 0.24 -24.56 12.14
N VAL A 202 0.65 -23.30 12.29
CA VAL A 202 1.73 -22.88 13.17
C VAL A 202 1.12 -22.32 14.47
N PRO A 203 1.40 -22.93 15.64
CA PRO A 203 0.95 -22.38 16.91
C PRO A 203 1.46 -20.95 17.13
N THR A 204 0.58 -20.09 17.64
CA THR A 204 0.94 -18.69 17.92
C THR A 204 2.08 -18.57 18.93
N GLU A 205 2.17 -19.48 19.90
CA GLU A 205 3.25 -19.51 20.89
C GLU A 205 4.61 -19.78 20.23
N TRP A 206 4.70 -20.78 19.36
CA TRP A 206 5.91 -21.04 18.57
C TRP A 206 6.34 -19.83 17.74
N SER A 207 5.36 -19.13 17.15
CA SER A 207 5.63 -17.93 16.35
C SER A 207 6.21 -16.79 17.21
N ARG A 208 5.76 -16.66 18.46
CA ARG A 208 6.28 -15.68 19.42
C ARG A 208 7.70 -16.06 19.87
N GLU A 209 7.92 -17.32 20.22
CA GLU A 209 9.25 -17.82 20.61
C GLU A 209 10.27 -17.63 19.48
N LEU A 210 9.89 -17.92 18.23
CA LEU A 210 10.72 -17.66 17.05
C LEU A 210 11.09 -16.17 16.96
N ILE A 211 10.11 -15.28 17.09
CA ILE A 211 10.30 -13.84 16.98
C ILE A 211 11.19 -13.31 18.12
N ASP A 212 10.95 -13.75 19.36
CA ASP A 212 11.74 -13.35 20.52
C ASP A 212 13.19 -13.82 20.40
N ARG A 213 13.40 -15.05 19.91
CA ARG A 213 14.74 -15.58 19.60
C ARG A 213 15.44 -14.74 18.55
N LEU A 214 14.78 -14.50 17.42
CA LEU A 214 15.33 -13.68 16.34
C LEU A 214 15.65 -12.26 16.84
N HIS A 215 14.79 -11.64 17.66
CA HIS A 215 15.02 -10.30 18.20
C HIS A 215 16.36 -10.19 18.98
N GLY A 216 16.76 -11.26 19.65
CA GLY A 216 18.01 -11.34 20.41
C GLY A 216 19.27 -11.61 19.56
N ASP A 217 19.12 -12.05 18.31
CA ASP A 217 20.24 -12.50 17.47
C ASP A 217 20.15 -11.94 16.04
N ARG A 218 20.89 -10.86 15.80
CA ARG A 218 20.98 -10.20 14.48
C ARG A 218 21.62 -11.08 13.42
N GLU A 219 22.55 -11.96 13.80
CA GLU A 219 23.17 -12.88 12.85
C GLU A 219 22.16 -13.94 12.44
N GLU A 220 21.37 -14.46 13.39
CA GLU A 220 20.28 -15.37 13.07
C GLU A 220 19.20 -14.70 12.22
N MET A 221 18.86 -13.42 12.48
CA MET A 221 17.97 -12.65 11.60
C MET A 221 18.49 -12.62 10.16
N ARG A 222 19.77 -12.28 9.97
CA ARG A 222 20.39 -12.29 8.63
C ARG A 222 20.28 -13.66 7.99
N GLN A 223 20.65 -14.71 8.72
CA GLN A 223 20.68 -16.06 8.16
C GLN A 223 19.29 -16.60 7.80
N LEU A 224 18.28 -16.38 8.65
CA LEU A 224 16.94 -16.92 8.44
C LEU A 224 16.09 -16.04 7.52
N LEU A 225 16.13 -14.72 7.67
CA LEU A 225 15.26 -13.82 6.90
C LEU A 225 15.82 -13.60 5.49
N ASP A 226 17.04 -13.10 5.36
CA ASP A 226 17.73 -13.06 4.07
C ASP A 226 19.26 -12.85 4.17
N PRO A 227 20.08 -13.88 3.87
CA PRO A 227 21.54 -13.74 3.93
C PRO A 227 22.11 -12.77 2.88
N GLY A 228 21.38 -12.55 1.79
CA GLY A 228 21.81 -11.78 0.63
C GLY A 228 21.59 -10.27 0.75
N SER A 229 20.73 -9.82 1.68
CA SER A 229 20.36 -8.40 1.83
C SER A 229 21.33 -7.55 2.65
N GLY A 230 22.45 -8.11 3.12
CA GLY A 230 23.44 -7.36 3.92
C GLY A 230 23.06 -7.27 5.41
N ASP A 231 23.63 -6.29 6.13
CA ASP A 231 23.41 -6.18 7.57
C ASP A 231 21.99 -5.73 7.94
N VAL A 232 21.57 -6.06 9.16
CA VAL A 232 20.32 -5.56 9.75
C VAL A 232 20.51 -4.13 10.21
N VAL A 233 19.84 -3.19 9.54
CA VAL A 233 19.93 -1.74 9.83
C VAL A 233 18.87 -1.31 10.83
N MET A 234 17.65 -1.83 10.72
CA MET A 234 16.54 -1.47 11.59
C MET A 234 15.71 -2.69 11.98
N VAL A 235 15.25 -2.70 13.23
CA VAL A 235 14.31 -3.69 13.75
C VAL A 235 13.15 -2.93 14.40
N ASP A 236 11.93 -3.24 13.96
CA ASP A 236 10.69 -2.69 14.48
C ASP A 236 9.82 -3.82 15.03
N MET A 237 9.49 -3.71 16.32
CA MET A 237 8.70 -4.69 17.07
C MET A 237 7.23 -4.27 17.27
N THR A 238 6.76 -3.24 16.56
CA THR A 238 5.41 -2.67 16.73
C THR A 238 4.32 -3.73 16.55
N ASP A 239 4.45 -4.65 15.59
CA ASP A 239 3.48 -5.72 15.35
C ASP A 239 4.13 -6.98 14.77
N GLY A 240 4.88 -7.70 15.59
CA GLY A 240 5.77 -8.79 15.15
C GLY A 240 7.18 -8.27 14.89
N LEU A 241 7.96 -8.99 14.10
CA LEU A 241 9.36 -8.65 13.81
C LEU A 241 9.50 -8.11 12.40
N ARG A 242 9.67 -6.80 12.25
CA ARG A 242 9.96 -6.13 10.97
C ARG A 242 11.42 -5.73 10.91
N VAL A 243 12.14 -6.25 9.92
CA VAL A 243 13.59 -6.07 9.74
C VAL A 243 13.83 -5.33 8.44
N THR A 244 14.64 -4.27 8.50
CA THR A 244 15.15 -3.55 7.32
C THR A 244 16.63 -3.82 7.19
N PHE A 245 17.05 -4.22 6.00
CA PHE A 245 18.43 -4.54 5.65
C PHE A 245 19.14 -3.37 4.97
N GLU A 246 20.46 -3.47 4.81
CA GLU A 246 21.30 -2.45 4.14
C GLU A 246 20.89 -2.19 2.69
N THR A 247 20.39 -3.22 1.98
CA THR A 247 19.86 -3.05 0.63
C THR A 247 18.58 -2.19 0.58
N GLY A 248 17.97 -1.92 1.73
CA GLY A 248 16.65 -1.33 1.86
C GLY A 248 15.51 -2.35 1.73
N ASP A 249 15.83 -3.63 1.53
CA ASP A 249 14.87 -4.73 1.59
C ASP A 249 14.27 -4.84 3.00
N ILE A 250 13.02 -5.28 3.07
CA ILE A 250 12.31 -5.47 4.33
C ILE A 250 11.71 -6.87 4.37
N VAL A 251 11.84 -7.54 5.52
CA VAL A 251 11.10 -8.77 5.85
C VAL A 251 10.37 -8.55 7.17
N HIS A 252 9.08 -8.87 7.21
CA HIS A 252 8.22 -8.68 8.38
C HIS A 252 7.49 -9.98 8.72
N LEU A 253 7.87 -10.59 9.84
CA LEU A 253 7.19 -11.74 10.41
C LEU A 253 6.13 -11.31 11.41
N ARG A 254 4.94 -11.89 11.31
CA ARG A 254 3.83 -11.56 12.21
C ARG A 254 2.98 -12.79 12.53
N PRO A 255 2.79 -13.15 13.81
CA PRO A 255 1.80 -14.14 14.21
C PRO A 255 0.40 -13.64 13.85
N SER A 256 -0.42 -14.47 13.23
CA SER A 256 -1.82 -14.12 12.97
C SER A 256 -2.61 -14.05 14.27
N GLY A 257 -3.44 -13.02 14.42
CA GLY A 257 -4.35 -12.89 15.56
C GLY A 257 -5.65 -13.67 15.39
N ASN A 258 -5.91 -14.21 14.20
CA ASN A 258 -7.20 -14.81 13.82
C ASN A 258 -7.10 -16.32 13.54
N ALA A 259 -5.90 -16.86 13.35
CA ALA A 259 -5.65 -18.24 12.98
C ALA A 259 -4.24 -18.68 13.43
N PRO A 260 -3.98 -19.98 13.62
CA PRO A 260 -2.65 -20.52 13.89
C PRO A 260 -1.78 -20.45 12.62
N GLU A 261 -1.30 -19.26 12.30
CA GLU A 261 -0.49 -18.98 11.12
C GLU A 261 0.62 -17.97 11.45
N LEU A 262 1.81 -18.15 10.87
CA LEU A 262 2.87 -17.14 10.83
C LEU A 262 2.84 -16.48 9.45
N ARG A 263 2.62 -15.16 9.42
CA ARG A 263 2.64 -14.38 8.17
C ARG A 263 4.03 -13.81 7.93
N CYS A 264 4.43 -13.76 6.67
CA CYS A 264 5.61 -13.06 6.21
C CYS A 264 5.19 -12.03 5.15
N TYR A 265 5.67 -10.80 5.32
CA TYR A 265 5.56 -9.74 4.33
C TYR A 265 6.97 -9.33 3.93
N ALA A 266 7.18 -9.11 2.64
CA ALA A 266 8.45 -8.61 2.14
C ALA A 266 8.23 -7.35 1.30
N GLU A 267 9.19 -6.45 1.30
CA GLU A 267 9.23 -5.27 0.44
C GLU A 267 10.61 -5.13 -0.19
N ALA A 268 10.64 -4.84 -1.50
CA ALA A 268 11.87 -4.71 -2.28
C ALA A 268 11.71 -3.76 -3.48
N GLY A 269 12.81 -3.56 -4.21
CA GLY A 269 12.89 -2.75 -5.43
C GLY A 269 12.31 -3.41 -6.69
N SER A 270 11.94 -4.69 -6.66
CA SER A 270 11.23 -5.37 -7.77
C SER A 270 10.24 -6.40 -7.24
N VAL A 271 9.31 -6.83 -8.10
CA VAL A 271 8.31 -7.86 -7.77
C VAL A 271 9.00 -9.19 -7.47
N GLU A 272 9.96 -9.58 -8.32
CA GLU A 272 10.70 -10.83 -8.23
C GLU A 272 11.49 -10.88 -6.91
N ARG A 273 12.20 -9.80 -6.57
CA ARG A 273 12.97 -9.74 -5.32
C ARG A 273 12.06 -9.81 -4.09
N ALA A 274 10.91 -9.13 -4.11
CA ALA A 274 9.96 -9.20 -2.99
C ALA A 274 9.44 -10.63 -2.79
N GLN A 275 9.14 -11.35 -3.87
CA GLN A 275 8.73 -12.76 -3.83
C GLN A 275 9.84 -13.65 -3.28
N GLU A 276 11.06 -13.53 -3.80
CA GLU A 276 12.24 -14.28 -3.34
C GLU A 276 12.50 -14.10 -1.84
N LEU A 277 12.40 -12.87 -1.33
CA LEU A 277 12.54 -12.58 0.10
C LEU A 277 11.48 -13.29 0.93
N CYS A 278 10.21 -13.19 0.50
CA CYS A 278 9.09 -13.77 1.24
C CYS A 278 9.18 -15.30 1.27
N GLU A 279 9.34 -15.93 0.11
CA GLU A 279 9.44 -17.39 -0.02
C GLU A 279 10.71 -17.92 0.63
N GLY A 280 11.84 -17.24 0.43
CA GLY A 280 13.13 -17.62 1.02
C GLY A 280 13.11 -17.58 2.54
N ALA A 281 12.54 -16.52 3.14
CA ALA A 281 12.40 -16.43 4.59
C ALA A 281 11.52 -17.55 5.14
N LEU A 282 10.35 -17.78 4.54
CA LEU A 282 9.44 -18.85 4.98
C LEU A 282 10.06 -20.25 4.80
N GLY A 283 10.79 -20.48 3.71
CA GLY A 283 11.47 -21.74 3.43
C GLY A 283 12.58 -22.05 4.43
N ARG A 284 13.35 -21.03 4.85
CA ARG A 284 14.40 -21.17 5.88
C ARG A 284 13.84 -21.34 7.29
N ILE A 285 12.73 -20.68 7.60
CA ILE A 285 12.05 -20.80 8.90
C ILE A 285 11.40 -22.18 9.05
N GLY A 286 10.69 -22.64 8.01
CA GLY A 286 9.96 -23.91 8.02
C GLY A 286 8.78 -23.96 9.02
N ALA A 287 7.88 -24.92 8.85
CA ALA A 287 6.85 -25.19 9.84
C ALA A 287 7.44 -26.05 10.99
N PRO A 288 7.01 -25.85 12.25
CA PRO A 288 7.42 -26.70 13.36
C PRO A 288 7.11 -28.17 13.07
N GLY A 289 8.12 -29.05 13.18
CA GLY A 289 7.95 -30.50 13.00
C GLY A 289 8.25 -31.03 11.60
N VAL A 290 8.67 -30.18 10.65
CA VAL A 290 9.23 -30.61 9.35
C VAL A 290 10.76 -30.50 9.44
N GLN A 291 11.41 -31.49 10.06
CA GLN A 291 12.87 -31.70 10.01
C GLN A 291 13.17 -33.08 9.43
#